data_AF-A0A436R6D1-F1
#
_entry.id   AF-A0A436R6D1-F1
#
_cell.length_a   1.000
_cell.length_b   1.000
_cell.length_c   1.000
_cell.angle_alpha   90.00
_cell.angle_beta   90.00
_cell.angle_gamma   90.00
#
_symmetry.space_group_name_H-M   'P 1'
#
loop_
_entity.id
_entity.type
_entity.pdbx_description
1 polymer ?
#
loop_
_entity_poly.entity_id
_entity_poly.type
_entity_poly.pdbx_seq_one_letter_code
_entity_poly.pdbx_strand_id
1 'polypeptide(L)'
;MRVDRGQRGSRVKSVRVVAGSLRSSAAALLVLTLAGCAVLGGKPAPLDTFELSAPSVDVRAHSRRQILIAQPSALKALDSQNIVIRRSDRSIQFLKGAQWADRLPLIVQARL
;
A
#
# COMPACT_ATOMS: atom_id res chain seq x y z
N MET A 1 24.32 -14.17 -53.77
CA MET A 1 24.95 -13.20 -52.84
C MET A 1 24.38 -13.47 -51.45
N ARG A 2 25.16 -14.11 -50.58
CA ARG A 2 24.79 -14.46 -49.20
C ARG A 2 24.84 -13.21 -48.33
N VAL A 3 23.80 -12.95 -47.53
CA VAL A 3 23.91 -12.16 -46.30
C VAL A 3 23.11 -12.86 -45.21
N ASP A 4 23.85 -13.59 -44.40
CA ASP A 4 23.45 -14.25 -43.17
C ASP A 4 23.28 -13.18 -42.07
N ARG A 5 22.11 -13.10 -41.43
CA ARG A 5 21.84 -12.13 -40.36
C ARG A 5 21.36 -12.85 -39.10
N GLY A 6 22.33 -13.39 -38.36
CA GLY A 6 22.47 -13.19 -36.91
C GLY A 6 21.33 -13.68 -36.03
N GLN A 7 21.22 -14.99 -35.83
CA GLN A 7 20.64 -15.54 -34.60
C GLN A 7 21.50 -15.11 -33.41
N ARG A 8 21.07 -14.08 -32.67
CA ARG A 8 21.66 -13.72 -31.38
C ARG A 8 21.11 -14.67 -30.31
N GLY A 9 21.66 -15.88 -30.26
CA GLY A 9 21.34 -16.89 -29.27
C GLY A 9 21.60 -16.37 -27.85
N SER A 10 20.53 -16.17 -27.08
CA SER A 10 20.61 -15.94 -25.64
C SER A 10 21.13 -17.23 -24.99
N ARG A 11 22.43 -17.26 -24.66
CA ARG A 11 22.99 -18.34 -23.83
C ARG A 11 22.39 -18.22 -22.43
N VAL A 12 21.37 -19.03 -22.17
CA VAL A 12 20.94 -19.33 -20.81
C VAL A 12 22.13 -19.98 -20.11
N LYS A 13 22.76 -19.27 -19.18
CA LYS A 13 23.82 -19.81 -18.32
C LYS A 13 23.17 -20.86 -17.42
N SER A 14 23.31 -22.12 -17.80
CA SER A 14 22.95 -23.26 -16.97
C SER A 14 23.87 -23.29 -15.75
N VAL A 15 23.32 -22.90 -14.61
CA VAL A 15 23.96 -23.04 -13.30
C VAL A 15 24.04 -24.54 -13.01
N ARG A 16 25.24 -25.13 -13.14
CA ARG A 16 25.49 -26.48 -12.67
C ARG A 16 25.63 -26.45 -11.16
N VAL A 17 24.66 -27.02 -10.46
CA VAL A 17 24.73 -27.28 -9.02
C VAL A 17 25.67 -28.47 -8.82
N VAL A 18 26.91 -28.19 -8.41
CA VAL A 18 27.90 -29.22 -8.06
C VAL A 18 27.45 -29.90 -6.77
N ALA A 19 27.33 -31.23 -6.83
CA ALA A 19 26.90 -32.09 -5.74
C ALA A 19 27.96 -32.17 -4.63
N GLY A 20 27.80 -31.32 -3.60
CA GLY A 20 28.39 -31.50 -2.27
C GLY A 20 27.37 -32.13 -1.33
N SER A 21 27.30 -33.46 -1.29
CA SER A 21 26.14 -34.27 -0.91
C SER A 21 25.73 -34.33 0.57
N LEU A 22 26.18 -33.41 1.44
CA LEU A 22 25.67 -33.37 2.83
C LEU A 22 25.42 -31.96 3.38
N ARG A 23 26.20 -30.95 2.97
CA ARG A 23 25.94 -29.54 3.32
C ARG A 23 24.91 -28.88 2.42
N SER A 24 24.83 -29.31 1.16
CA SER A 24 23.89 -28.74 0.18
C SER A 24 22.44 -29.15 0.45
N SER A 25 22.19 -30.31 1.05
CA SER A 25 20.84 -30.77 1.41
C SER A 25 20.23 -29.92 2.54
N ALA A 26 21.04 -29.53 3.53
CA ALA A 26 20.61 -28.64 4.61
C ALA A 26 20.31 -27.22 4.10
N ALA A 27 21.15 -26.70 3.20
CA ALA A 27 20.93 -25.40 2.57
C ALA A 27 19.67 -25.40 1.68
N ALA A 28 19.43 -26.48 0.92
CA ALA A 28 18.23 -26.62 0.11
C ALA A 28 16.95 -26.67 0.97
N LEU A 29 16.96 -27.43 2.07
CA LEU A 29 15.82 -27.51 3.00
C LEU A 29 15.51 -26.14 3.61
N LEU A 30 16.53 -25.36 3.95
CA LEU A 30 16.38 -24.05 4.57
C LEU A 30 15.81 -22.99 3.61
N VAL A 31 16.17 -23.08 2.32
CA VAL A 31 15.56 -22.23 1.28
C VAL A 31 14.11 -22.62 1.03
N LEU A 32 13.79 -23.92 1.05
CA LEU A 32 12.41 -24.42 0.93
C LEU A 32 11.53 -24.00 2.12
N THR A 33 12.05 -24.00 3.34
CA THR A 33 11.30 -23.55 4.53
C THR A 33 11.10 -22.03 4.54
N LEU A 34 12.10 -21.23 4.13
CA LEU A 34 11.94 -19.78 3.97
C LEU A 34 10.92 -19.43 2.88
N ALA A 35 10.95 -20.13 1.74
CA ALA A 35 9.96 -19.94 0.67
C ALA A 35 8.55 -20.37 1.11
N GLY A 36 8.45 -21.40 1.96
CA GLY A 36 7.18 -21.84 2.56
C GLY A 36 6.52 -20.78 3.45
N CYS A 37 7.29 -19.96 4.17
CA CYS A 37 6.74 -18.87 4.98
C CYS A 37 6.03 -17.79 4.15
N ALA A 38 6.41 -17.57 2.89
CA ALA A 38 5.73 -16.63 2.01
C ALA A 38 4.35 -17.14 1.54
N VAL A 39 4.16 -18.46 1.46
CA VAL A 39 2.89 -19.12 1.09
C VAL A 39 1.96 -19.27 2.30
N LEU A 40 2.53 -19.48 3.49
CA LEU A 40 1.78 -19.58 4.75
C LEU A 40 1.47 -18.21 5.38
N GLY A 41 2.12 -17.14 4.91
CA GLY A 41 1.78 -15.76 5.23
C GLY A 41 0.43 -15.41 4.62
N GLY A 42 -0.64 -15.70 5.37
CA GLY A 42 -2.01 -15.43 4.95
C GLY A 42 -2.18 -14.02 4.40
N LYS A 43 -3.07 -13.87 3.42
CA LYS A 43 -3.41 -12.55 2.86
C LYS A 43 -3.79 -11.62 4.03
N PRO A 44 -3.25 -10.39 4.09
CA PRO A 44 -3.69 -9.40 5.07
C PRO A 44 -5.21 -9.34 5.04
N ALA A 45 -5.84 -9.32 6.22
CA ALA A 45 -7.28 -9.13 6.31
C ALA A 45 -7.66 -7.90 5.47
N PRO A 46 -8.76 -7.95 4.69
CA PRO A 46 -9.21 -6.78 3.92
C PRO A 46 -9.33 -5.56 4.84
N LEU A 47 -8.78 -4.42 4.41
CA LEU A 47 -8.93 -3.18 5.16
C LEU A 47 -10.30 -2.58 4.84
N ASP A 48 -11.11 -2.38 5.88
CA ASP A 48 -12.37 -1.66 5.79
C ASP A 48 -12.08 -0.21 5.44
N THR A 49 -12.60 0.25 4.30
CA THR A 49 -12.36 1.59 3.80
C THR A 49 -13.56 2.48 4.08
N PHE A 50 -13.34 3.56 4.82
CA PHE A 50 -14.36 4.51 5.26
C PHE A 50 -14.23 5.85 4.53
N GLU A 51 -15.36 6.52 4.37
CA GLU A 51 -15.49 7.81 3.72
C GLU A 51 -16.28 8.77 4.60
N LEU A 52 -16.05 10.08 4.42
CA LEU A 52 -16.85 11.10 5.10
C LEU A 52 -18.07 11.46 4.26
N SER A 53 -19.22 11.55 4.92
CA SER A 53 -20.45 12.07 4.33
C SER A 53 -20.67 13.51 4.79
N ALA A 54 -20.91 14.41 3.84
CA ALA A 54 -21.27 15.79 4.14
C ALA A 54 -22.79 15.89 4.42
N PRO A 55 -23.22 16.73 5.37
CA PRO A 55 -24.64 17.03 5.56
C PRO A 55 -25.19 17.81 4.34
N SER A 56 -26.41 17.50 3.94
CA SER A 56 -27.13 18.31 2.95
C SER A 56 -27.57 19.62 3.58
N VAL A 57 -27.10 20.74 3.05
CA VAL A 57 -27.53 22.08 3.47
C VAL A 57 -28.33 22.72 2.35
N ASP A 58 -29.56 23.14 2.64
CA ASP A 58 -30.36 23.93 1.72
C ASP A 58 -29.81 25.36 1.66
N VAL A 59 -28.95 25.62 0.68
CA VAL A 59 -28.33 26.93 0.48
C VAL A 59 -29.11 27.70 -0.58
N ARG A 60 -29.76 28.80 -0.18
CA ARG A 60 -30.26 29.84 -1.08
C ARG A 60 -29.25 30.98 -1.16
N ALA A 61 -28.22 30.83 -1.98
CA ALA A 61 -27.21 31.86 -2.17
C ALA A 61 -26.94 32.11 -3.66
N HIS A 62 -27.20 33.33 -4.13
CA HIS A 62 -26.71 33.83 -5.41
C HIS A 62 -25.72 34.96 -5.14
N SER A 63 -24.43 34.63 -5.21
CA SER A 63 -23.33 35.59 -5.05
C SER A 63 -22.40 35.47 -6.25
N ARG A 64 -21.92 36.61 -6.78
CA ARG A 64 -20.91 36.66 -7.85
C ARG A 64 -19.47 36.54 -7.34
N ARG A 65 -19.28 36.18 -6.07
CA ARG A 65 -17.97 36.06 -5.43
C ARG A 65 -17.45 34.64 -5.59
N GLN A 66 -16.16 34.50 -5.91
CA GLN A 66 -15.46 33.22 -5.92
C GLN A 66 -14.72 33.04 -4.59
N ILE A 67 -14.81 31.85 -4.02
CA ILE A 67 -14.11 31.49 -2.78
C ILE A 67 -13.19 30.31 -3.11
N LEU A 68 -11.90 30.49 -2.84
CA LEU A 68 -10.92 29.42 -2.95
C LEU A 68 -10.81 28.71 -1.59
N ILE A 69 -11.02 27.41 -1.57
CA ILE A 69 -10.77 26.57 -0.39
C ILE A 69 -9.39 25.94 -0.56
N ALA A 70 -8.43 26.36 0.26
CA ALA A 70 -7.11 25.75 0.31
C ALA A 70 -7.14 24.38 1.00
N GLN A 71 -6.13 23.54 0.76
CA GLN A 71 -6.01 22.26 1.44
C GLN A 71 -5.88 22.48 2.96
N PRO A 72 -6.70 21.79 3.79
CA PRO A 72 -6.58 21.85 5.23
C PRO A 72 -5.21 21.34 5.72
N SER A 73 -4.60 22.03 6.67
CA SER A 73 -3.41 21.52 7.36
C SER A 73 -3.81 20.51 8.43
N ALA A 74 -3.11 19.38 8.52
CA ALA A 74 -3.34 18.38 9.58
C ALA A 74 -2.04 18.04 10.31
N LEU A 75 -2.19 17.56 11.55
CA LEU A 75 -1.09 16.93 12.29
C LEU A 75 -0.56 15.74 11.49
N LYS A 76 0.75 15.47 11.56
CA LYS A 76 1.38 14.38 10.81
C LYS A 76 0.76 13.00 11.08
N ALA A 77 0.25 12.78 12.29
CA ALA A 77 -0.47 11.56 12.64
C ALA A 77 -1.81 11.40 11.89
N LEU A 78 -2.43 12.51 11.48
CA LEU A 78 -3.73 12.56 10.81
C LEU A 78 -3.63 12.79 9.29
N ASP A 79 -2.49 13.28 8.79
CA ASP A 79 -2.23 13.43 7.35
C ASP A 79 -1.87 12.08 6.69
N SER A 80 -2.75 11.10 6.83
CA SER A 80 -2.61 9.79 6.20
C SER A 80 -3.98 9.14 5.98
N GLN A 81 -3.97 7.92 5.42
CA GLN A 81 -5.16 7.08 5.29
C GLN A 81 -5.49 6.34 6.61
N ASN A 82 -4.64 6.40 7.64
CA ASN A 82 -4.89 5.69 8.89
C ASN A 82 -5.95 6.41 9.74
N ILE A 83 -6.89 5.65 10.30
CA ILE A 83 -7.86 6.18 11.26
C ILE A 83 -7.19 6.25 12.62
N VAL A 84 -7.08 7.45 13.18
CA VAL A 84 -6.54 7.67 14.52
C VAL A 84 -7.68 7.64 15.53
N ILE A 85 -7.53 6.82 16.56
CA ILE A 85 -8.43 6.77 17.71
C ILE A 85 -7.70 7.21 18.98
N ARG A 86 -8.41 7.90 19.86
CA ARG A 86 -7.90 8.26 21.18
C ARG A 86 -8.27 7.17 22.19
N ARG A 87 -7.27 6.49 22.77
CA ARG A 87 -7.47 5.37 23.72
C ARG A 87 -7.45 5.82 25.19
N SER A 88 -6.69 6.88 25.48
CA SER A 88 -6.69 7.58 26.77
C SER A 88 -6.45 9.08 26.53
N ASP A 89 -6.54 9.88 27.58
CA ASP A 89 -6.24 11.32 27.57
C ASP A 89 -4.88 11.68 26.94
N ARG A 90 -3.89 10.78 27.04
CA ARG A 90 -2.51 10.99 26.58
C ARG A 90 -2.05 10.03 25.47
N SER A 91 -2.94 9.19 24.94
CA SER A 91 -2.54 8.23 23.89
C SER A 91 -3.48 8.22 22.69
N ILE A 92 -2.86 8.27 21.52
CA ILE A 92 -3.50 8.05 20.22
C ILE A 92 -2.93 6.77 19.61
N GLN A 93 -3.79 6.02 18.93
CA GLN A 93 -3.42 4.78 18.26
C GLN A 93 -4.08 4.72 16.88
N PHE A 94 -3.47 3.98 15.95
CA PHE A 94 -4.10 3.68 14.67
C PHE A 94 -5.06 2.50 14.83
N LEU A 95 -6.27 2.65 14.29
CA LEU A 95 -7.25 1.58 14.22
C LEU A 95 -6.77 0.54 13.21
N LYS A 96 -6.63 -0.71 13.65
CA LYS A 96 -6.24 -1.82 12.78
C LYS A 96 -7.42 -2.29 11.95
N GLY A 97 -7.17 -2.63 10.69
CA GLY A 97 -8.19 -3.17 9.80
C GLY A 97 -9.13 -2.13 9.20
N ALA A 98 -8.93 -0.84 9.49
CA ALA A 98 -9.75 0.24 8.97
C ALA A 98 -8.87 1.39 8.47
N GLN A 99 -9.27 1.99 7.36
CA GLN A 99 -8.58 3.13 6.75
C GLN A 99 -9.59 4.10 6.12
N TRP A 100 -9.17 5.34 5.94
CA TRP A 100 -9.83 6.27 5.04
C TRP A 100 -9.57 5.89 3.58
N ALA A 101 -10.49 6.22 2.69
CA ALA A 101 -10.31 6.00 1.25
C ALA A 101 -9.16 6.81 0.63
N ASP A 102 -8.82 7.95 1.23
CA ASP A 102 -7.70 8.83 0.86
C ASP A 102 -7.14 9.55 2.11
N ARG A 103 -6.18 10.45 1.94
CA ARG A 103 -5.64 11.27 3.03
C ARG A 103 -6.72 12.17 3.61
N LEU A 104 -6.83 12.16 4.93
CA LEU A 104 -7.86 12.90 5.67
C LEU A 104 -8.00 14.39 5.25
N PRO A 105 -6.93 15.17 5.02
CA PRO A 105 -7.07 16.55 4.58
C PRO A 105 -7.84 16.74 3.27
N LEU A 106 -7.65 15.83 2.32
CA LEU A 106 -8.29 15.88 1.00
C LEU A 106 -9.76 15.50 1.10
N ILE A 107 -10.07 14.44 1.87
CA ILE A 107 -11.46 14.02 2.12
C ILE A 107 -12.23 15.15 2.81
N VAL A 108 -11.64 15.77 3.84
CA VAL A 108 -12.28 16.90 4.54
C VAL A 108 -12.53 18.05 3.57
N GLN A 109 -11.55 18.42 2.77
CA GLN A 109 -11.70 19.51 1.79
C GLN A 109 -12.83 19.24 0.79
N ALA A 110 -12.98 18.01 0.32
CA ALA A 110 -14.02 17.61 -0.62
C ALA A 110 -15.44 17.59 -0.01
N ARG A 111 -15.56 17.78 1.31
CA ARG A 111 -16.83 17.73 2.06
C ARG A 111 -17.18 19.05 2.76
N LEU A 112 -16.39 20.10 2.55
CA LEU A 112 -16.69 21.47 2.96
C LEU A 112 -17.60 22.16 1.95
#